data_AF-A0A061S9H6-F1
#
_entry.id   AF-A0A061S9H6-F1
#
_cell.length_a   1.000
_cell.length_b   1.000
_cell.length_c   1.000
_cell.angle_alpha   90.00
_cell.angle_beta   90.00
_cell.angle_gamma   90.00
#
_symmetry.space_group_name_H-M   'P 1'
#
loop_
_entity.id
_entity.type
_entity.pdbx_description
1 polymer ?
#
loop_
_entity_poly.entity_id
_entity_poly.type
_entity_poly.pdbx_seq_one_letter_code
_entity_poly.pdbx_strand_id
1 'polypeptide(L)'
;MPHDMQIDCPTFQLTLAEVNANLEDYVQKIEPVLLASGVAKIIPPQGWKARVTGYEELELLIPRTISQRVTGAIDVLRIVLIEERPLSLRHHFQAIATAGVNNPNPEEDVEYLFWQSNRQNPPVYCADFEGSLFDPQVQGWNLGSPDLSLARFLKAHDTSVLGIAAPHLHFTMWRSAVRWRTEDMDLCSIEYLHFGAPKTWLGHFAACRPPAPPWGISAPMHPPIASCSSSAGRNPAFDSCRAGQEA
;
A
#
# COMPACT_ATOMS: atom_id res chain seq x y z
N MET A 1 14.46 9.64 14.49
CA MET A 1 13.82 10.84 13.91
C MET A 1 13.24 11.65 15.06
N PRO A 2 13.30 13.00 15.07
CA PRO A 2 12.59 13.80 16.07
C PRO A 2 11.07 13.61 15.88
N HIS A 3 10.33 13.34 16.96
CA HIS A 3 8.88 13.13 16.94
C HIS A 3 8.08 14.37 16.50
N ASP A 4 8.72 15.54 16.47
CA ASP A 4 8.05 16.85 16.36
C ASP A 4 7.73 17.25 14.90
N MET A 5 7.94 16.36 13.92
CA MET A 5 7.79 16.62 12.48
C MET A 5 6.84 15.66 11.76
N GLN A 6 6.07 14.89 12.51
CA GLN A 6 5.14 13.91 11.98
C GLN A 6 3.78 14.57 11.71
N ILE A 7 3.37 14.63 10.45
CA ILE A 7 2.02 15.06 10.09
C ILE A 7 1.13 13.82 10.10
N ASP A 8 0.06 13.84 10.89
CA ASP A 8 -0.92 12.76 10.90
C ASP A 8 -1.56 12.62 9.53
N CYS A 9 -1.61 11.37 9.04
CA CYS A 9 -2.28 11.07 7.79
C CYS A 9 -3.80 11.33 7.95
N PRO A 10 -4.39 12.25 7.15
CA PRO A 10 -5.82 12.50 7.21
C PRO A 10 -6.58 11.21 6.90
N THR A 11 -7.60 10.95 7.71
CA THR A 11 -8.40 9.72 7.64
C THR A 11 -9.86 10.07 7.41
N PHE A 12 -10.45 9.49 6.37
CA PHE A 12 -11.84 9.70 5.97
C PHE A 12 -12.64 8.41 6.15
N GLN A 13 -13.84 8.52 6.70
CA GLN A 13 -14.79 7.41 6.83
C GLN A 13 -15.85 7.57 5.74
N LEU A 14 -15.96 6.59 4.85
CA LEU A 14 -16.96 6.62 3.79
C LEU A 14 -18.34 6.23 4.33
N THR A 15 -19.35 6.94 3.86
CA THR A 15 -20.74 6.49 3.95
C THR A 15 -21.07 5.50 2.84
N LEU A 16 -22.16 4.73 3.00
CA LEU A 16 -22.69 3.87 1.94
C LEU A 16 -23.08 4.66 0.68
N ALA A 17 -23.51 5.91 0.82
CA ALA A 17 -23.82 6.75 -0.33
C ALA A 17 -22.54 7.15 -1.08
N GLU A 18 -21.47 7.51 -0.36
CA GLU A 18 -20.21 7.94 -0.97
C GLU A 18 -19.47 6.80 -1.66
N VAL A 19 -19.42 5.60 -1.07
CA VAL A 19 -18.76 4.45 -1.73
C VAL A 19 -19.50 4.01 -2.99
N ASN A 20 -20.82 4.26 -3.08
CA ASN A 20 -21.64 3.96 -4.25
C ASN A 20 -21.69 5.11 -5.26
N ALA A 21 -21.12 6.27 -4.93
CA ALA A 21 -20.99 7.40 -5.84
C ALA A 21 -19.72 7.28 -6.70
N ASN A 22 -19.53 8.23 -7.60
CA ASN A 22 -18.34 8.30 -8.44
C ASN A 22 -17.07 8.56 -7.59
N LEU A 23 -16.00 7.82 -7.86
CA LEU A 23 -14.72 7.94 -7.16
C LEU A 23 -14.08 9.31 -7.38
N GLU A 24 -14.06 9.80 -8.63
CA GLU A 24 -13.40 11.05 -9.02
C GLU A 24 -14.03 12.25 -8.30
N ASP A 25 -15.36 12.29 -8.20
CA ASP A 25 -16.10 13.32 -7.46
C ASP A 25 -15.72 13.34 -5.97
N TYR A 26 -15.54 12.17 -5.36
CA TYR A 26 -15.11 12.08 -3.97
C TYR A 26 -13.65 12.52 -3.79
N VAL A 27 -12.76 12.13 -4.70
CA VAL A 27 -11.36 12.55 -4.66
C VAL A 27 -11.25 14.07 -4.79
N GLN A 28 -12.03 14.69 -5.70
CA GLN A 28 -12.11 16.16 -5.82
C GLN A 28 -12.60 16.82 -4.51
N LYS A 29 -13.59 16.23 -3.83
CA LYS A 29 -14.08 16.71 -2.54
C LYS A 29 -12.97 16.76 -1.47
N ILE A 30 -12.07 15.78 -1.45
CA ILE A 30 -10.98 15.69 -0.45
C ILE A 30 -9.64 16.25 -0.95
N GLU A 31 -9.56 16.69 -2.20
CA GLU A 31 -8.35 17.19 -2.86
C GLU A 31 -7.61 18.28 -2.06
N PRO A 32 -8.27 19.31 -1.48
CA PRO A 32 -7.55 20.33 -0.72
C PRO A 32 -6.75 19.77 0.47
N VAL A 33 -7.26 18.70 1.09
CA VAL A 33 -6.58 18.02 2.20
C VAL A 33 -5.50 17.07 1.66
N LEU A 34 -5.76 16.40 0.54
CA LEU A 34 -4.78 15.56 -0.14
C LEU A 34 -3.58 16.36 -0.64
N LEU A 35 -3.74 17.58 -1.14
CA LEU A 35 -2.62 18.41 -1.61
C LEU A 35 -1.71 18.89 -0.48
N ALA A 36 -2.28 19.09 0.72
CA ALA A 36 -1.54 19.55 1.91
C ALA A 36 -0.88 18.39 2.65
N SER A 37 -1.58 17.26 2.71
CA SER A 37 -0.97 15.97 3.00
C SER A 37 -0.36 15.48 1.70
N GLY A 38 -0.82 14.40 1.11
CA GLY A 38 -0.31 13.81 -0.14
C GLY A 38 -0.43 12.29 -0.08
N VAL A 39 -0.84 11.79 1.09
CA VAL A 39 -1.51 10.52 1.30
C VAL A 39 -2.69 10.77 2.23
N ALA A 40 -3.80 10.07 1.99
CA ALA A 40 -4.89 9.96 2.95
C ALA A 40 -5.31 8.50 3.10
N LYS A 41 -5.89 8.19 4.26
CA LYS A 41 -6.51 6.90 4.53
C LYS A 41 -8.01 7.03 4.33
N ILE A 42 -8.59 6.16 3.51
CA ILE A 42 -10.04 6.08 3.32
C ILE A 42 -10.52 4.75 3.88
N ILE A 43 -11.47 4.80 4.81
CA ILE A 43 -12.04 3.62 5.46
C ILE A 43 -13.43 3.38 4.83
N PRO A 44 -13.65 2.21 4.20
CA PRO A 44 -14.94 1.88 3.61
C PRO A 44 -16.03 1.76 4.67
N PRO A 45 -17.32 1.93 4.30
CA PRO A 45 -18.42 1.84 5.25
C PRO A 45 -18.52 0.43 5.85
N GLN A 46 -19.04 0.36 7.07
CA GLN A 46 -19.25 -0.93 7.74
C GLN A 46 -20.11 -1.86 6.89
N GLY A 47 -19.65 -3.10 6.71
CA GLY A 47 -20.34 -4.13 5.94
C GLY A 47 -20.02 -4.13 4.44
N TRP A 48 -19.38 -3.08 3.90
CA TRP A 48 -18.89 -3.10 2.52
C TRP A 48 -17.69 -4.05 2.40
N LYS A 49 -17.69 -4.87 1.34
CA LYS A 49 -16.65 -5.86 1.07
C LYS A 49 -16.27 -5.80 -0.40
N ALA A 50 -14.97 -5.67 -0.67
CA ALA A 50 -14.42 -5.78 -2.02
C ALA A 50 -14.58 -7.21 -2.61
N ARG A 51 -14.69 -8.23 -1.75
CA ARG A 51 -14.84 -9.62 -2.15
C ARG A 51 -15.77 -10.34 -1.17
N VAL A 52 -16.96 -10.71 -1.63
CA VAL A 52 -17.99 -11.41 -0.87
C VAL A 52 -17.64 -12.89 -0.71
N THR A 53 -17.00 -13.47 -1.73
CA THR A 53 -16.56 -14.88 -1.74
C THR A 53 -15.48 -15.21 -0.71
N GLY A 54 -14.84 -14.20 -0.11
CA GLY A 54 -13.73 -14.38 0.82
C GLY A 54 -12.41 -14.70 0.12
N TYR A 55 -11.35 -14.94 0.91
CA TYR A 55 -9.98 -15.08 0.40
C TYR A 55 -9.40 -16.50 0.56
N GLU A 56 -10.20 -17.42 1.08
CA GLU A 56 -9.71 -18.68 1.66
C GLU A 56 -9.42 -19.73 0.58
N GLU A 57 -10.02 -19.56 -0.59
CA GLU A 57 -9.87 -20.41 -1.77
C GLU A 57 -9.03 -19.74 -2.87
N LEU A 58 -8.23 -18.72 -2.53
CA LEU A 58 -7.35 -18.06 -3.50
C LEU A 58 -6.22 -18.97 -3.98
N GLU A 59 -6.43 -19.60 -5.13
CA GLU A 59 -5.40 -20.29 -5.89
C GLU A 59 -4.90 -19.41 -7.05
N LEU A 60 -3.80 -18.70 -6.79
CA LEU A 60 -3.16 -17.83 -7.78
C LEU A 60 -1.73 -18.28 -8.04
N LEU A 61 -1.35 -18.29 -9.32
CA LEU A 61 0.04 -18.38 -9.73
C LEU A 61 0.59 -16.96 -9.87
N ILE A 62 1.61 -16.64 -9.09
CA ILE A 62 2.34 -15.38 -9.22
C ILE A 62 3.33 -15.59 -10.38
N PRO A 63 3.21 -14.85 -11.50
CA PRO A 63 3.98 -15.13 -12.71
C PRO A 63 5.46 -14.77 -12.56
N ARG A 64 5.78 -13.78 -11.73
CA ARG A 64 7.15 -13.33 -11.44
C ARG A 64 7.23 -12.91 -9.99
N THR A 65 8.27 -13.37 -9.31
CA THR A 65 8.59 -12.96 -7.95
C THR A 65 9.86 -12.13 -7.94
N ILE A 66 10.08 -11.33 -6.91
CA ILE A 66 11.24 -10.45 -6.81
C ILE A 66 11.86 -10.63 -5.42
N SER A 67 13.13 -11.01 -5.37
CA SER A 67 13.91 -10.92 -4.13
C SER A 67 14.45 -9.50 -3.97
N GLN A 68 14.10 -8.84 -2.86
CA GLN A 68 14.57 -7.49 -2.56
C GLN A 68 15.84 -7.51 -1.71
N ARG A 69 17.00 -7.36 -2.35
CA ARG A 69 18.29 -7.35 -1.63
C ARG A 69 18.68 -5.93 -1.23
N VAL A 70 18.70 -5.67 0.08
CA VAL A 70 19.07 -4.37 0.62
C VAL A 70 20.58 -4.29 0.86
N THR A 71 21.20 -3.22 0.36
CA THR A 71 22.63 -2.90 0.53
C THR A 71 22.77 -1.42 0.92
N GLY A 72 23.96 -1.01 1.37
CA GLY A 72 24.26 0.40 1.67
C GLY A 72 24.39 0.74 3.16
N ALA A 73 24.74 2.00 3.41
CA ALA A 73 24.97 2.56 4.75
C ALA A 73 23.65 2.77 5.52
N ILE A 74 23.72 3.10 6.81
CA ILE A 74 22.54 3.24 7.68
C ILE A 74 21.53 4.25 7.12
N ASP A 75 22.00 5.38 6.59
CA ASP A 75 21.14 6.48 6.13
C ASP A 75 20.78 6.40 4.64
N VAL A 76 21.48 5.57 3.87
CA VAL A 76 21.26 5.44 2.42
C VAL A 76 21.26 3.96 2.05
N LEU A 77 20.05 3.46 1.82
CA LEU A 77 19.82 2.09 1.38
C LEU A 77 19.63 2.04 -0.14
N ARG A 78 20.16 0.97 -0.73
CA ARG A 78 19.89 0.56 -2.10
C ARG A 78 19.18 -0.78 -2.06
N ILE A 79 17.99 -0.81 -2.64
CA ILE A 79 17.23 -2.04 -2.86
C ILE A 79 17.54 -2.54 -4.27
N VAL A 80 18.19 -3.70 -4.36
CA VAL A 80 18.43 -4.41 -5.62
C VAL A 80 17.31 -5.42 -5.81
N LEU A 81 16.54 -5.26 -6.87
CA LEU A 81 15.44 -6.15 -7.24
C LEU A 81 15.98 -7.27 -8.12
N ILE A 82 15.86 -8.51 -7.66
CA ILE A 82 16.27 -9.70 -8.42
C ILE A 82 15.02 -10.48 -8.78
N GLU A 83 14.75 -10.57 -10.08
CA GLU A 83 13.64 -11.40 -10.57
C GLU A 83 13.90 -12.87 -10.29
N GLU A 84 12.90 -13.54 -9.75
CA GLU A 84 12.88 -14.94 -9.39
C GLU A 84 11.71 -15.66 -10.05
N ARG A 85 11.67 -16.97 -9.90
CA ARG A 85 10.74 -17.86 -10.61
C ARG A 85 9.27 -17.61 -10.21
N PRO A 86 8.33 -17.97 -11.08
CA PRO A 86 6.91 -18.01 -10.72
C PRO A 86 6.67 -18.86 -9.48
N LEU A 87 5.65 -18.50 -8.69
CA LEU A 87 5.41 -19.11 -7.39
C LEU A 87 3.91 -19.15 -7.08
N SER A 88 3.42 -20.26 -6.48
CA SER A 88 2.00 -20.35 -6.08
C SER A 88 1.75 -19.56 -4.81
N LEU A 89 0.73 -18.69 -4.82
CA LEU A 89 0.35 -17.88 -3.66
C LEU A 89 0.05 -18.77 -2.44
N ARG A 90 -0.84 -19.75 -2.61
CA ARG A 90 -1.31 -20.65 -1.54
C ARG A 90 -0.23 -21.62 -1.07
N HIS A 91 0.39 -22.34 -1.99
CA HIS A 91 1.26 -23.46 -1.63
C HIS A 91 2.68 -23.03 -1.23
N HIS A 92 3.15 -21.88 -1.71
CA HIS A 92 4.54 -21.48 -1.52
C HIS A 92 4.66 -20.10 -0.84
N PHE A 93 3.96 -19.07 -1.35
CA PHE A 93 4.18 -17.70 -0.87
C PHE A 93 3.72 -17.57 0.58
N GLN A 94 2.54 -18.10 0.89
CA GLN A 94 1.97 -18.09 2.23
C GLN A 94 2.93 -18.74 3.23
N ALA A 95 3.49 -19.91 2.91
CA ALA A 95 4.43 -20.62 3.79
C ALA A 95 5.70 -19.80 4.09
N ILE A 96 6.23 -19.08 3.10
CA ILE A 96 7.40 -18.20 3.29
C ILE A 96 7.00 -16.96 4.11
N ALA A 97 5.88 -16.34 3.79
CA ALA A 97 5.41 -15.12 4.44
C ALA A 97 5.07 -15.35 5.93
N THR A 98 4.56 -16.53 6.28
CA THR A 98 4.19 -16.87 7.68
C THR A 98 5.31 -17.54 8.47
N ALA A 99 6.49 -17.74 7.88
CA ALA A 99 7.64 -18.27 8.61
C ALA A 99 8.03 -17.33 9.76
N GLY A 100 8.48 -17.88 10.91
CA GLY A 100 8.76 -17.07 12.11
C GLY A 100 9.76 -15.91 11.86
N VAL A 101 10.73 -16.09 10.97
CA VAL A 101 11.69 -15.04 10.58
C VAL A 101 11.06 -13.85 9.85
N ASN A 102 9.85 -14.03 9.33
CA ASN A 102 9.03 -13.07 8.59
C ASN A 102 7.77 -12.64 9.35
N ASN A 103 7.69 -12.95 10.64
CA ASN A 103 6.56 -12.56 11.48
C ASN A 103 7.09 -11.90 12.77
N PRO A 104 7.40 -10.58 12.73
CA PRO A 104 7.88 -9.87 13.91
C PRO A 104 6.79 -9.84 14.99
N ASN A 105 7.20 -9.79 16.26
CA ASN A 105 6.26 -9.63 17.36
C ASN A 105 5.56 -8.26 17.24
N PRO A 106 4.22 -8.20 17.14
CA PRO A 106 3.50 -6.93 17.00
C PRO A 106 3.57 -6.04 18.24
N GLU A 107 3.98 -6.56 19.40
CA GLU A 107 4.19 -5.78 20.62
C GLU A 107 5.52 -5.01 20.64
N GLU A 108 6.46 -5.39 19.77
CA GLU A 108 7.75 -4.71 19.64
C GLU A 108 7.64 -3.51 18.69
N ASP A 109 8.64 -2.63 18.73
CA ASP A 109 8.75 -1.54 17.78
C ASP A 109 9.10 -2.09 16.38
N VAL A 110 8.04 -2.38 15.61
CA VAL A 110 8.12 -2.94 14.26
C VAL A 110 8.92 -2.02 13.34
N GLU A 111 8.83 -0.69 13.49
CA GLU A 111 9.62 0.23 12.66
C GLU A 111 11.11 0.10 12.97
N TYR A 112 11.48 0.08 14.25
CA TYR A 112 12.85 -0.14 14.68
C TYR A 112 13.39 -1.48 14.17
N LEU A 113 12.64 -2.57 14.34
CA LEU A 113 13.01 -3.91 13.85
C LEU A 113 13.20 -3.95 12.34
N PHE A 114 12.35 -3.25 11.58
CA PHE A 114 12.47 -3.14 10.14
C PHE A 114 13.81 -2.51 9.77
N TRP A 115 14.13 -1.33 10.33
CA TRP A 115 15.37 -0.62 10.01
C TRP A 115 16.63 -1.36 10.46
N GLN A 116 16.55 -2.10 11.57
CA GLN A 116 17.66 -2.90 12.09
C GLN A 116 17.93 -4.15 11.23
N SER A 117 16.88 -4.79 10.69
CA SER A 117 16.97 -6.13 10.10
C SER A 117 16.74 -6.20 8.59
N ASN A 118 16.43 -5.09 7.91
CA ASN A 118 16.10 -5.07 6.47
C ASN A 118 17.19 -5.59 5.52
N ARG A 119 18.44 -5.75 5.98
CA ARG A 119 19.55 -6.33 5.21
C ARG A 119 19.62 -7.85 5.31
N GLN A 120 18.91 -8.44 6.27
CA GLN A 120 18.92 -9.87 6.53
C GLN A 120 17.70 -10.51 5.86
N ASN A 121 17.88 -11.72 5.32
CA ASN A 121 16.84 -12.53 4.71
C ASN A 121 15.99 -11.72 3.71
N PRO A 122 16.51 -11.51 2.48
CA PRO A 122 15.82 -10.75 1.45
C PRO A 122 14.37 -11.20 1.30
N PRO A 123 13.38 -10.29 1.45
CA PRO A 123 11.99 -10.67 1.33
C PRO A 123 11.64 -10.98 -0.13
N VAL A 124 10.67 -11.87 -0.30
CA VAL A 124 10.02 -12.10 -1.60
C VAL A 124 8.89 -11.10 -1.75
N TYR A 125 9.00 -10.28 -2.78
CA TYR A 125 8.07 -9.24 -3.17
C TYR A 125 7.44 -9.62 -4.51
N CYS A 126 6.12 -9.59 -4.59
CA CYS A 126 5.39 -9.93 -5.80
C CYS A 126 4.54 -8.72 -6.16
N ALA A 127 4.90 -8.00 -7.22
CA ALA A 127 4.21 -6.78 -7.61
C ALA A 127 4.07 -6.71 -9.13
N ASP A 128 3.31 -5.72 -9.58
CA ASP A 128 3.15 -5.36 -10.99
C ASP A 128 2.62 -6.52 -11.85
N PHE A 129 1.76 -7.36 -11.26
CA PHE A 129 0.95 -8.32 -12.01
C PHE A 129 -0.46 -7.78 -12.16
N GLU A 130 -0.90 -7.72 -13.42
CA GLU A 130 -2.24 -7.28 -13.77
C GLU A 130 -3.28 -8.25 -13.19
N GLY A 131 -4.30 -7.70 -12.55
CA GLY A 131 -5.39 -8.48 -11.96
C GLY A 131 -6.12 -7.71 -10.88
N SER A 132 -7.23 -8.30 -10.42
CA SER A 132 -8.00 -7.77 -9.30
C SER A 132 -8.60 -8.91 -8.48
N LEU A 133 -8.66 -8.72 -7.17
CA LEU A 133 -9.38 -9.62 -6.26
C LEU A 133 -10.81 -9.14 -5.98
N PHE A 134 -11.22 -8.00 -6.53
CA PHE A 134 -12.59 -7.50 -6.40
C PHE A 134 -13.57 -8.42 -7.11
N ASP A 135 -14.69 -8.74 -6.46
CA ASP A 135 -15.77 -9.46 -7.14
C ASP A 135 -16.39 -8.56 -8.23
N PRO A 136 -16.66 -9.06 -9.45
CA PRO A 136 -17.25 -8.25 -10.52
C PRO A 136 -18.59 -7.61 -10.17
N GLN A 137 -19.30 -8.18 -9.19
CA GLN A 137 -20.62 -7.74 -8.75
C GLN A 137 -20.57 -6.72 -7.60
N VAL A 138 -19.38 -6.34 -7.13
CA VAL A 138 -19.24 -5.33 -6.07
C VAL A 138 -19.83 -4.02 -6.54
N GLN A 139 -20.79 -3.51 -5.77
CA GLN A 139 -21.35 -2.18 -5.96
C GLN A 139 -20.43 -1.12 -5.33
N GLY A 140 -20.34 0.02 -6.01
CA GLY A 140 -19.51 1.14 -5.61
C GLY A 140 -18.09 1.07 -6.15
N TRP A 141 -17.11 1.49 -5.35
CA TRP A 141 -15.72 1.61 -5.78
C TRP A 141 -15.06 0.24 -6.02
N ASN A 142 -15.18 -0.26 -7.26
CA ASN A 142 -14.49 -1.45 -7.71
C ASN A 142 -13.18 -1.06 -8.41
N LEU A 143 -12.05 -1.18 -7.70
CA LEU A 143 -10.73 -0.86 -8.26
C LEU A 143 -10.26 -1.85 -9.31
N GLY A 144 -10.93 -3.00 -9.49
CA GLY A 144 -10.67 -3.92 -10.60
C GLY A 144 -11.17 -3.44 -11.95
N SER A 145 -12.12 -2.50 -11.96
CA SER A 145 -12.66 -1.90 -13.18
C SER A 145 -13.14 -0.47 -12.89
N PRO A 146 -12.23 0.43 -12.50
CA PRO A 146 -12.64 1.75 -12.02
C PRO A 146 -13.08 2.61 -13.22
N ASP A 147 -14.21 3.30 -13.08
CA ASP A 147 -14.72 4.20 -14.12
C ASP A 147 -14.03 5.59 -14.03
N LEU A 148 -12.77 5.64 -14.45
CA LEU A 148 -11.93 6.85 -14.38
C LEU A 148 -11.83 7.54 -15.73
N SER A 149 -11.78 8.87 -15.72
CA SER A 149 -11.56 9.71 -16.90
C SER A 149 -10.31 9.32 -17.68
N LEU A 150 -9.19 9.06 -16.98
CA LEU A 150 -7.95 8.59 -17.59
C LEU A 150 -8.10 7.21 -18.25
N ALA A 151 -8.79 6.28 -17.59
CA ALA A 151 -9.04 4.95 -18.16
C ALA A 151 -9.93 5.04 -19.42
N ARG A 152 -10.98 5.88 -19.39
CA ARG A 152 -11.83 6.16 -20.56
C ARG A 152 -11.03 6.78 -21.70
N PHE A 153 -10.14 7.74 -21.40
CA PHE A 153 -9.28 8.41 -22.38
C PHE A 153 -8.33 7.42 -23.06
N LEU A 154 -7.61 6.61 -22.29
CA LEU A 154 -6.67 5.61 -22.81
C LEU A 154 -7.37 4.58 -23.69
N LYS A 155 -8.54 4.10 -23.25
CA LYS A 155 -9.38 3.18 -24.02
C LYS A 155 -9.86 3.79 -25.35
N ALA A 156 -10.24 5.06 -25.36
CA ALA A 156 -10.69 5.75 -26.59
C ALA A 156 -9.56 5.91 -27.63
N HIS A 157 -8.30 5.83 -27.20
CA HIS A 157 -7.11 5.95 -28.05
C HIS A 157 -6.39 4.60 -28.27
N ASP A 158 -7.06 3.47 -28.00
CA ASP A 158 -6.49 2.11 -28.13
C ASP A 158 -5.12 1.98 -27.46
N THR A 159 -4.96 2.65 -26.32
CA THR A 159 -3.70 2.72 -25.57
C THR A 159 -3.89 2.04 -24.22
N SER A 160 -2.94 1.18 -23.85
CA SER A 160 -2.87 0.59 -22.51
C SER A 160 -1.48 0.79 -21.94
N VAL A 161 -1.43 1.27 -20.70
CA VAL A 161 -0.18 1.42 -19.95
C VAL A 161 -0.33 0.66 -18.65
N LEU A 162 0.48 -0.40 -18.51
CA LEU A 162 0.57 -1.19 -17.28
C LEU A 162 0.93 -0.26 -16.12
N GLY A 163 0.34 -0.50 -14.96
CA GLY A 163 0.49 0.32 -13.75
C GLY A 163 -0.40 1.55 -13.67
N ILE A 164 -1.03 2.02 -14.76
CA ILE A 164 -1.78 3.29 -14.77
C ILE A 164 -3.30 3.07 -14.68
N ALA A 165 -3.91 2.50 -15.71
CA ALA A 165 -5.36 2.34 -15.79
C ALA A 165 -5.84 0.91 -15.55
N ALA A 166 -4.94 -0.08 -15.69
CA ALA A 166 -5.22 -1.46 -15.34
C ALA A 166 -4.93 -1.70 -13.85
N PRO A 167 -5.73 -2.52 -13.14
CA PRO A 167 -5.47 -2.85 -11.74
C PRO A 167 -4.26 -3.78 -11.61
N HIS A 168 -3.49 -3.57 -10.53
CA HIS A 168 -2.36 -4.41 -10.18
C HIS A 168 -2.56 -4.96 -8.79
N LEU A 169 -2.07 -6.17 -8.60
CA LEU A 169 -2.05 -6.82 -7.31
C LEU A 169 -0.62 -6.85 -6.78
N HIS A 170 -0.51 -6.79 -5.46
CA HIS A 170 0.76 -6.85 -4.74
C HIS A 170 0.63 -7.88 -3.63
N PHE A 171 1.49 -8.91 -3.65
CA PHE A 171 1.68 -9.81 -2.51
C PHE A 171 3.04 -9.53 -1.90
N THR A 172 3.02 -9.14 -0.63
CA THR A 172 4.21 -8.69 0.09
C THR A 172 4.32 -9.45 1.41
N MET A 173 5.53 -9.49 1.96
CA MET A 173 5.80 -10.06 3.28
C MET A 173 6.63 -9.08 4.12
N TRP A 174 6.90 -9.46 5.36
CA TRP A 174 7.79 -8.70 6.24
C TRP A 174 9.08 -8.24 5.55
N ARG A 175 9.51 -7.01 5.84
CA ARG A 175 10.64 -6.29 5.20
C ARG A 175 10.47 -5.90 3.74
N SER A 176 9.40 -6.31 3.05
CA SER A 176 9.16 -5.82 1.69
C SER A 176 8.97 -4.31 1.70
N ALA A 177 9.64 -3.59 0.80
CA ALA A 177 9.61 -2.14 0.75
C ALA A 177 9.57 -1.61 -0.68
N VAL A 178 8.95 -0.44 -0.84
CA VAL A 178 8.97 0.33 -2.10
C VAL A 178 9.84 1.55 -1.88
N ARG A 179 10.68 1.87 -2.87
CA ARG A 179 11.55 3.06 -2.81
C ARG A 179 10.73 4.35 -2.85
N TRP A 180 11.30 5.42 -2.33
CA TRP A 180 10.79 6.78 -2.54
C TRP A 180 10.59 7.05 -4.04
N ARG A 181 9.36 7.40 -4.42
CA ARG A 181 8.97 7.81 -5.77
C ARG A 181 7.68 8.62 -5.72
N THR A 182 7.43 9.40 -6.77
CA THR A 182 6.07 9.79 -7.16
C THR A 182 5.52 8.76 -8.15
N GLU A 183 4.22 8.80 -8.36
CA GLU A 183 3.57 8.01 -9.41
C GLU A 183 3.95 8.53 -10.80
N ASP A 184 3.75 7.71 -11.82
CA ASP A 184 4.09 8.09 -13.18
C ASP A 184 3.26 9.30 -13.63
N MET A 185 3.93 10.28 -14.24
CA MET A 185 3.35 11.58 -14.61
C MET A 185 2.75 12.36 -13.43
N ASP A 186 3.21 12.09 -12.21
CA ASP A 186 2.70 12.67 -10.96
C ASP A 186 1.18 12.49 -10.78
N LEU A 187 0.64 11.38 -11.31
CA LEU A 187 -0.76 11.01 -11.17
C LEU A 187 -1.11 10.61 -9.72
N CYS A 188 -2.41 10.57 -9.41
CA CYS A 188 -2.90 9.98 -8.17
C CYS A 188 -2.87 8.45 -8.26
N SER A 189 -2.49 7.78 -7.17
CA SER A 189 -2.68 6.34 -6.99
C SER A 189 -3.72 6.06 -5.90
N ILE A 190 -4.39 4.92 -6.03
CA ILE A 190 -5.29 4.38 -5.02
C ILE A 190 -4.94 2.91 -4.78
N GLU A 191 -4.83 2.52 -3.52
CA GLU A 191 -4.52 1.15 -3.11
C GLU A 191 -5.55 0.64 -2.12
N TYR A 192 -6.00 -0.60 -2.31
CA TYR A 192 -6.86 -1.30 -1.37
C TYR A 192 -6.15 -2.51 -0.77
N LEU A 193 -5.97 -2.50 0.56
CA LEU A 193 -5.44 -3.64 1.30
C LEU A 193 -6.56 -4.68 1.51
N HIS A 194 -6.57 -5.72 0.67
CA HIS A 194 -7.58 -6.78 0.71
C HIS A 194 -7.59 -7.57 2.03
N PHE A 195 -6.43 -8.05 2.47
CA PHE A 195 -6.24 -8.81 3.70
C PHE A 195 -4.75 -8.87 4.08
N GLY A 196 -4.45 -9.40 5.27
CA GLY A 196 -3.09 -9.62 5.75
C GLY A 196 -2.61 -8.57 6.74
N ALA A 197 -1.29 -8.47 6.90
CA ALA A 197 -0.66 -7.55 7.83
C ALA A 197 -0.73 -6.08 7.34
N PRO A 198 -0.62 -5.11 8.26
CA PRO A 198 -0.54 -3.68 7.92
C PRO A 198 0.57 -3.34 6.93
N LYS A 199 0.29 -2.37 6.05
CA LYS A 199 1.31 -1.65 5.26
C LYS A 199 1.51 -0.26 5.84
N THR A 200 2.77 0.10 6.09
CA THR A 200 3.18 1.44 6.53
C THR A 200 3.62 2.26 5.33
N TRP A 201 3.09 3.47 5.24
CA TRP A 201 3.39 4.48 4.23
C TRP A 201 4.19 5.61 4.85
N LEU A 202 5.21 6.06 4.14
CA LEU A 202 5.94 7.29 4.44
C LEU A 202 5.75 8.23 3.25
N GLY A 203 5.27 9.43 3.52
CA GLY A 203 4.99 10.47 2.53
C GLY A 203 5.79 11.73 2.82
N HIS A 204 6.17 12.42 1.75
CA HIS A 204 6.79 13.74 1.82
C HIS A 204 6.02 14.69 0.91
N PHE A 205 5.70 15.90 1.37
CA PHE A 205 4.76 16.78 0.69
C PHE A 205 5.38 18.05 0.12
N ALA A 206 4.95 18.42 -1.10
CA ALA A 206 5.58 19.44 -1.93
C ALA A 206 5.47 20.87 -1.40
N ALA A 207 4.56 21.15 -0.45
CA ALA A 207 4.50 22.45 0.23
C ALA A 207 5.80 22.79 1.00
N CYS A 208 6.66 21.79 1.23
CA CYS A 208 7.99 21.96 1.82
C CYS A 208 9.14 22.03 0.80
N ARG A 209 8.87 22.09 -0.52
CA ARG A 209 9.90 22.54 -1.48
C ARG A 209 9.96 24.07 -1.42
N PRO A 210 11.03 24.70 -0.89
CA PRO A 210 11.21 26.12 -1.13
C PRO A 210 11.23 26.36 -2.65
N PRO A 211 10.73 27.51 -3.15
CA PRO A 211 10.93 27.88 -4.53
C PRO A 211 12.43 27.78 -4.84
N ALA A 212 12.78 27.12 -5.94
CA ALA A 212 14.18 26.96 -6.32
C ALA A 212 14.82 28.37 -6.33
N PRO A 213 15.91 28.60 -5.57
CA PRO A 213 16.60 29.87 -5.69
C PRO A 213 17.09 30.00 -7.14
N PRO A 214 17.18 31.23 -7.69
CA PRO A 214 17.66 31.45 -9.06
C PRO A 214 19.08 30.90 -9.33
N TRP A 215 19.76 30.41 -8.28
CA TRP A 215 21.10 29.84 -8.31
C TRP A 215 21.12 28.40 -7.74
N GLY A 216 20.31 27.50 -8.30
CA GLY A 216 20.66 26.10 -8.57
C GLY A 216 21.13 25.14 -7.46
N ILE A 217 21.15 25.47 -6.17
CA ILE A 217 21.48 24.50 -5.10
C ILE A 217 20.65 24.80 -3.85
N SER A 218 19.75 23.88 -3.47
CA SER A 218 19.04 23.92 -2.18
C SER A 218 19.88 23.25 -1.09
N ALA A 219 20.01 23.89 0.07
CA ALA A 219 20.56 23.26 1.29
C ALA A 219 19.64 22.13 1.79
N PRO A 220 20.16 21.10 2.50
CA PRO A 220 19.33 20.04 3.05
C PRO A 220 18.64 20.56 4.32
N MET A 221 17.39 20.99 4.20
CA MET A 221 16.48 20.99 5.35
C MET A 221 15.76 19.65 5.39
N HIS A 222 15.70 19.04 6.57
CA HIS A 222 14.88 17.86 6.83
C HIS A 222 13.40 18.29 6.83
N PRO A 223 12.61 17.89 5.85
CA PRO A 223 11.22 18.27 5.76
C PRO A 223 10.31 17.25 6.48
N PRO A 224 9.09 17.64 6.91
CA PRO A 224 8.19 16.77 7.66
C PRO A 224 7.77 15.54 6.84
N ILE A 225 7.62 14.40 7.53
CA ILE A 225 7.22 13.12 6.96
C ILE A 225 5.84 12.77 7.49
N ALA A 226 4.90 12.45 6.61
CA ALA A 226 3.64 11.86 7.02
C ALA A 226 3.76 10.34 7.06
N SER A 227 3.18 9.73 8.09
CA SER A 227 3.12 8.27 8.22
C SER A 227 1.68 7.78 8.29
N CYS A 228 1.38 6.68 7.60
CA CYS A 228 0.08 6.02 7.73
C CYS A 228 0.25 4.50 7.79
N SER A 229 -0.47 3.82 8.68
CA SER A 229 -0.62 2.37 8.65
C SER A 229 -2.03 1.99 8.19
N SER A 230 -2.10 1.13 7.18
CA SER A 230 -3.33 0.47 6.77
C SER A 230 -3.62 -0.70 7.70
N SER A 231 -4.89 -0.98 7.98
CA SER A 231 -5.31 -2.19 8.69
C SER A 231 -6.49 -2.79 7.93
N ALA A 232 -6.43 -4.08 7.63
CA ALA A 232 -7.57 -4.79 7.07
C ALA A 232 -8.72 -4.74 8.10
N GLY A 233 -9.95 -4.51 7.63
CA GLY A 233 -11.12 -4.42 8.50
C GLY A 233 -11.19 -5.61 9.45
N ARG A 234 -11.20 -5.34 10.77
CA ARG A 234 -11.29 -6.38 11.80
C ARG A 234 -12.57 -7.17 11.57
N ASN A 235 -12.43 -8.44 11.20
CA ASN A 235 -13.53 -9.40 11.17
C ASN A 235 -13.60 -10.00 12.59
N PRO A 236 -14.64 -9.76 13.39
CA PRO A 236 -14.71 -10.19 14.81
C PRO A 236 -14.89 -11.72 14.99
N ALA A 237 -14.73 -12.52 13.93
CA ALA A 237 -14.98 -13.96 13.94
C ALA A 237 -13.73 -14.82 14.24
N PHE A 238 -12.57 -14.20 14.54
CA PHE A 238 -11.34 -14.90 14.93
C PHE A 238 -10.88 -14.61 16.37
N ASP A 239 -11.72 -13.99 17.20
CA ASP A 239 -11.49 -13.91 18.65
C ASP A 239 -12.04 -15.16 19.35
N SER A 240 -11.29 -16.26 19.28
CA SER A 240 -11.44 -17.38 20.20
C SER A 240 -10.07 -17.87 20.66
N CYS A 241 -9.48 -17.14 21.61
CA CYS A 241 -8.49 -17.57 22.64
C CYS A 241 -7.88 -16.28 23.21
N ARG A 242 -7.91 -15.91 24.49
CA ARG A 242 -8.30 -16.57 25.74
C ARG A 242 -8.75 -15.47 26.71
N ALA A 243 -9.86 -15.72 27.39
CA ALA A 243 -10.08 -15.16 28.72
C ALA A 243 -9.04 -15.76 29.68
N GLY A 244 -8.21 -14.89 30.26
CA GLY A 244 -7.46 -15.19 31.48
C GLY A 244 -8.20 -14.55 32.64
N GLN A 245 -9.09 -15.33 33.28
CA GLN A 245 -9.35 -15.17 34.70
C GLN A 245 -8.03 -15.41 35.45
N GLU A 246 -7.70 -14.56 36.41
CA GLU A 246 -7.33 -14.98 37.77
C GLU A 246 -7.16 -13.76 38.69
N ALA A 247 -7.85 -13.85 39.84
CA ALA A 247 -7.73 -13.15 41.13
C ALA A 247 -7.63 -11.61 41.17
#